data_AF-A0A108U684-F1
#
_entry.id   AF-A0A108U684-F1
#
_cell.length_a   1.000
_cell.length_b   1.000
_cell.length_c   1.000
_cell.angle_alpha   90.00
_cell.angle_beta   90.00
_cell.angle_gamma   90.00
#
_symmetry.space_group_name_H-M   'P 1'
#
loop_
_entity.id
_entity.type
_entity.pdbx_description
1 polymer ?
#
loop_
_entity_poly.entity_id
_entity_poly.type
_entity_poly.pdbx_seq_one_letter_code
_entity_poly.pdbx_strand_id
1 'polypeptide(L)'
;MSTIKAFLEAAKSLVTLGAGANAAARQQIRDVTGQLADELDRALSLADSYLVGVRFSRDDHELAAYLYDARPKLMGSYHEHHICAGLYQLADKFGQLFDPTRFSVSLDSYREIPQLIEHLKNGERAVIDDLDELIGQFQDLAARLDAAPAGQKDDARAAILASADYFRDKLVHQRKQLKSSRRRIVDTL
;
A
#
# COMPACT_ATOMS: atom_id res chain seq x y z
N MET A 1 -10.16 -2.68 -5.92
CA MET A 1 -9.35 -3.75 -5.27
C MET A 1 -7.98 -3.16 -5.02
N SER A 2 -7.42 -3.31 -3.83
CA SER A 2 -6.15 -2.67 -3.47
C SER A 2 -4.93 -3.39 -4.04
N THR A 3 -3.82 -2.67 -4.26
CA THR A 3 -2.56 -3.28 -4.73
C THR A 3 -2.02 -4.27 -3.71
N ILE A 4 -2.13 -3.94 -2.43
CA ILE A 4 -1.75 -4.85 -1.34
C ILE A 4 -2.59 -6.13 -1.39
N LYS A 5 -3.90 -6.02 -1.60
CA LYS A 5 -4.78 -7.19 -1.70
C LYS A 5 -4.44 -8.04 -2.92
N ALA A 6 -4.21 -7.41 -4.08
CA ALA A 6 -3.79 -8.12 -5.29
C ALA A 6 -2.49 -8.90 -5.05
N PHE A 7 -1.52 -8.30 -4.35
CA PHE A 7 -0.27 -8.99 -3.99
C PHE A 7 -0.51 -10.18 -3.06
N LEU A 8 -1.34 -10.01 -2.02
CA LEU A 8 -1.66 -11.09 -1.07
C LEU A 8 -2.39 -12.26 -1.74
N GLU A 9 -3.29 -11.97 -2.70
CA GLU A 9 -4.01 -13.00 -3.47
C GLU A 9 -3.08 -13.71 -4.46
N ALA A 10 -2.20 -12.96 -5.13
CA ALA A 10 -1.21 -13.52 -6.05
C ALA A 10 -0.15 -14.40 -5.36
N ALA A 11 0.06 -14.25 -4.04
CA ALA A 11 1.11 -14.97 -3.32
C ALA A 11 1.08 -16.49 -3.50
N LYS A 12 -0.11 -17.11 -3.51
CA LYS A 12 -0.26 -18.55 -3.74
C LYS A 12 0.11 -18.93 -5.18
N SER A 13 -0.34 -18.14 -6.15
CA SER A 13 -0.04 -18.33 -7.58
C SER A 13 1.45 -18.18 -7.86
N LEU A 14 2.13 -17.21 -7.23
CA LEU A 14 3.58 -17.02 -7.31
C LEU A 14 4.37 -18.22 -6.79
N VAL A 15 3.99 -18.78 -5.63
CA VAL A 15 4.62 -19.99 -5.09
C VAL A 15 4.40 -21.19 -6.02
N THR A 16 3.16 -21.39 -6.47
CA THR A 16 2.80 -22.54 -7.29
C THR A 16 3.54 -22.53 -8.63
N LEU A 17 3.59 -21.38 -9.31
CA LEU A 17 4.31 -21.23 -10.56
C LEU A 17 5.83 -21.32 -10.36
N GLY A 18 6.35 -20.69 -9.32
CA GLY A 18 7.78 -20.73 -9.04
C GLY A 18 8.28 -22.14 -8.72
N ALA A 19 7.48 -22.97 -8.05
CA ALA A 19 7.85 -24.36 -7.74
C ALA A 19 8.11 -25.20 -9.02
N GLY A 20 7.38 -24.91 -10.10
CA GLY A 20 7.58 -25.54 -11.41
C GLY A 20 8.70 -24.92 -12.26
N ALA A 21 9.28 -23.80 -11.83
CA ALA A 21 10.30 -23.07 -12.59
C ALA A 21 11.71 -23.61 -12.33
N ASN A 22 12.68 -23.28 -13.19
CA ASN A 22 14.09 -23.59 -12.96
C ASN A 22 14.71 -22.69 -11.85
N ALA A 23 15.91 -23.01 -11.38
CA ALA A 23 16.55 -22.31 -10.27
C ALA A 23 16.76 -20.80 -10.52
N ALA A 24 17.15 -20.42 -11.74
CA ALA A 24 17.36 -19.02 -12.11
C ALA A 24 16.04 -18.23 -12.09
N ALA A 25 14.98 -18.81 -12.66
CA ALA A 25 13.64 -18.23 -12.65
C ALA A 25 13.08 -18.12 -11.22
N ARG A 26 13.28 -19.13 -10.37
CA ARG A 26 12.89 -19.07 -8.95
C ARG A 26 13.57 -17.91 -8.23
N GLN A 27 14.88 -17.74 -8.43
CA GLN A 27 15.61 -16.62 -7.83
C GLN A 27 15.04 -15.27 -8.29
N GLN A 28 14.76 -15.11 -9.58
CA GLN A 28 14.14 -13.90 -10.10
C GLN A 28 12.75 -13.63 -9.50
N ILE A 29 11.92 -14.67 -9.30
CA ILE A 29 10.62 -14.54 -8.64
C ILE A 29 10.81 -14.06 -7.19
N ARG A 30 11.78 -14.64 -6.44
CA ARG A 30 12.07 -14.20 -5.07
C ARG A 30 12.51 -12.75 -5.02
N ASP A 31 13.41 -12.35 -5.91
CA ASP A 31 13.98 -10.99 -5.94
C ASP A 31 12.91 -9.95 -6.26
N VAL A 32 12.13 -10.17 -7.33
CA VAL A 32 11.10 -9.23 -7.78
C VAL A 32 9.94 -9.15 -6.77
N THR A 33 9.54 -10.29 -6.19
CA THR A 33 8.53 -10.31 -5.12
C THR A 33 9.02 -9.60 -3.86
N GLY A 34 10.29 -9.80 -3.49
CA GLY A 34 10.93 -9.13 -2.36
C GLY A 34 10.92 -7.61 -2.53
N GLN A 35 11.37 -7.14 -3.69
CA GLN A 35 11.36 -5.72 -4.04
C GLN A 35 9.95 -5.11 -3.99
N LEU A 36 8.94 -5.82 -4.52
CA LEU A 36 7.56 -5.36 -4.46
C LEU A 36 7.04 -5.26 -3.03
N ALA A 37 7.27 -6.28 -2.21
CA ALA A 37 6.87 -6.22 -0.80
C ALA A 37 7.56 -5.08 -0.05
N ASP A 38 8.81 -4.77 -0.39
CA ASP A 38 9.54 -3.67 0.24
C ASP A 38 9.01 -2.29 -0.17
N GLU A 39 8.66 -2.09 -1.45
CA GLU A 39 8.02 -0.85 -1.92
C GLU A 39 6.63 -0.64 -1.29
N LEU A 40 5.83 -1.70 -1.20
CA LEU A 40 4.52 -1.65 -0.54
C LEU A 40 4.67 -1.37 0.97
N ASP A 41 5.65 -1.97 1.67
CA ASP A 41 5.91 -1.68 3.09
C ASP A 41 6.36 -0.23 3.30
N ARG A 42 7.15 0.32 2.37
CA ARG A 42 7.59 1.71 2.39
C ARG A 42 6.41 2.68 2.21
N ALA A 43 5.53 2.41 1.24
CA ALA A 43 4.30 3.20 1.04
C ALA A 43 3.42 3.24 2.30
N LEU A 44 3.23 2.10 2.96
CA LEU A 44 2.48 2.01 4.22
C LEU A 44 3.19 2.73 5.37
N SER A 45 4.53 2.72 5.39
CA SER A 45 5.32 3.41 6.42
C SER A 45 5.24 4.93 6.29
N LEU A 46 5.17 5.46 5.07
CA LEU A 46 4.96 6.88 4.82
C LEU A 46 3.55 7.32 5.25
N ALA A 47 2.53 6.48 4.98
CA ALA A 47 1.18 6.73 5.48
C ALA A 47 1.11 6.71 7.02
N ASP A 48 1.77 5.74 7.68
CA ASP A 48 1.87 5.73 9.15
C ASP A 48 2.59 6.97 9.68
N SER A 49 3.65 7.42 9.02
CA SER A 49 4.39 8.63 9.39
C SER A 49 3.50 9.88 9.31
N TYR A 50 2.66 9.96 8.28
CA TYR A 50 1.66 11.02 8.16
C TYR A 50 0.65 11.00 9.31
N LEU A 51 0.16 9.81 9.69
CA LEU A 51 -0.78 9.63 10.80
C LEU A 51 -0.17 10.03 12.16
N VAL A 52 1.12 9.76 12.35
CA VAL A 52 1.86 10.22 13.54
C VAL A 52 1.87 11.76 13.61
N GLY A 53 1.99 12.43 12.47
CA GLY A 53 1.95 13.89 12.35
C GLY A 53 0.70 14.55 12.92
N VAL A 54 -0.46 13.87 12.87
CA VAL A 54 -1.75 14.39 13.37
C VAL A 54 -1.65 14.86 14.83
N ARG A 55 -0.87 14.14 15.66
CA ARG A 55 -0.73 14.40 17.10
C ARG A 55 0.08 15.66 17.42
N PHE A 56 0.82 16.21 16.45
CA PHE A 56 1.73 17.34 16.66
C PHE A 56 1.12 18.69 16.30
N SER A 57 -0.11 18.71 15.80
CA SER A 57 -0.85 19.95 15.51
C SER A 57 -1.07 20.76 16.79
N ARG A 58 -0.76 22.06 16.79
CA ARG A 58 -0.75 22.91 17.98
C ARG A 58 -2.13 23.39 18.38
N ASP A 59 -2.99 23.61 17.40
CA ASP A 59 -4.37 24.05 17.58
C ASP A 59 -5.30 23.30 16.60
N ASP A 60 -6.59 23.62 16.68
CA ASP A 60 -7.62 22.92 15.89
C ASP A 60 -7.63 23.36 14.43
N HIS A 61 -7.22 24.59 14.14
CA HIS A 61 -7.13 25.09 12.77
C HIS A 61 -5.97 24.41 12.03
N GLU A 62 -4.81 24.30 12.67
CA GLU A 62 -3.67 23.54 12.16
C GLU A 62 -4.03 22.07 11.95
N LEU A 63 -4.76 21.48 12.90
CA LEU A 63 -5.21 20.08 12.80
C LEU A 63 -6.17 19.87 11.62
N ALA A 64 -7.18 20.72 11.48
CA ALA A 64 -8.14 20.64 10.36
C ALA A 64 -7.43 20.83 9.02
N ALA A 65 -6.58 21.85 8.90
CA ALA A 65 -5.80 22.11 7.69
C ALA A 65 -4.88 20.92 7.34
N TYR A 66 -4.19 20.35 8.34
CA TYR A 66 -3.37 19.16 8.16
C TYR A 66 -4.21 18.02 7.57
N LEU A 67 -5.36 17.70 8.16
CA LEU A 67 -6.23 16.63 7.67
C LEU A 67 -6.78 16.87 6.27
N TYR A 68 -7.15 18.11 5.92
CA TYR A 68 -7.59 18.46 4.56
C TYR A 68 -6.51 18.20 3.51
N ASP A 69 -5.25 18.47 3.87
CA ASP A 69 -4.09 18.30 3.01
C ASP A 69 -3.58 16.84 2.92
N ALA A 70 -4.26 15.87 3.52
CA ALA A 70 -3.80 14.48 3.57
C ALA A 70 -3.50 13.89 2.20
N ARG A 71 -4.41 14.03 1.24
CA ARG A 71 -4.21 13.50 -0.12
C ARG A 71 -2.98 14.13 -0.82
N PRO A 72 -2.88 15.45 -0.98
CA PRO A 72 -1.72 16.04 -1.67
C PRO A 72 -0.40 15.80 -0.93
N LYS A 73 -0.39 15.73 0.42
CA LYS A 73 0.82 15.44 1.20
C LYS A 73 1.31 14.01 1.03
N LEU A 74 0.41 13.03 1.14
CA LEU A 74 0.76 11.62 0.91
C LEU A 74 1.26 11.41 -0.51
N MET A 75 0.62 12.06 -1.49
CA MET A 75 1.04 12.01 -2.88
C MET A 75 2.42 12.63 -3.13
N GLY A 76 2.65 13.81 -2.59
CA GLY A 76 3.97 14.45 -2.65
C GLY A 76 5.05 13.53 -2.06
N SER A 77 4.77 12.89 -0.92
CA SER A 77 5.69 11.95 -0.29
C SER A 77 5.97 10.70 -1.15
N TYR A 78 4.95 10.11 -1.77
CA TYR A 78 5.15 8.96 -2.67
C TYR A 78 5.98 9.30 -3.89
N HIS A 79 5.76 10.49 -4.44
CA HIS A 79 6.55 11.00 -5.55
C HIS A 79 8.01 11.23 -5.16
N GLU A 80 8.25 11.92 -4.04
CA GLU A 80 9.58 12.23 -3.50
C GLU A 80 10.39 10.96 -3.19
N HIS A 81 9.73 9.93 -2.65
CA HIS A 81 10.36 8.65 -2.34
C HIS A 81 10.39 7.66 -3.52
N HIS A 82 10.02 8.10 -4.73
CA HIS A 82 10.06 7.32 -5.97
C HIS A 82 9.31 5.98 -5.91
N ILE A 83 8.30 5.85 -5.04
CA ILE A 83 7.50 4.61 -4.88
C ILE A 83 6.91 4.21 -6.23
N CYS A 84 6.40 5.19 -6.96
CA CYS A 84 5.67 5.07 -8.21
C CYS A 84 6.56 4.50 -9.32
N ALA A 85 7.75 5.10 -9.46
CA ALA A 85 8.76 4.63 -10.40
C ALA A 85 9.20 3.20 -10.07
N GLY A 86 9.33 2.87 -8.78
CA GLY A 86 9.60 1.51 -8.31
C GLY A 86 8.50 0.53 -8.73
N LEU A 87 7.22 0.87 -8.51
CA LEU A 87 6.10 0.01 -8.89
C LEU A 87 6.00 -0.20 -10.40
N TYR A 88 6.23 0.83 -11.23
CA TYR A 88 6.26 0.68 -12.69
C TYR A 88 7.37 -0.26 -13.15
N GLN A 89 8.59 -0.08 -12.63
CA GLN A 89 9.71 -0.96 -12.95
C GLN A 89 9.43 -2.41 -12.54
N LEU A 90 8.76 -2.61 -11.40
CA LEU A 90 8.36 -3.93 -10.95
C LEU A 90 7.28 -4.53 -11.84
N ALA A 91 6.32 -3.73 -12.32
CA ALA A 91 5.31 -4.19 -13.28
C ALA A 91 5.95 -4.76 -14.56
N ASP A 92 6.96 -4.06 -15.09
CA ASP A 92 7.70 -4.51 -16.27
C ASP A 92 8.48 -5.80 -15.99
N LYS A 93 9.17 -5.88 -14.84
CA LYS A 93 9.88 -7.11 -14.43
C LYS A 93 8.94 -8.28 -14.25
N PHE A 94 7.78 -8.10 -13.62
CA PHE A 94 6.75 -9.13 -13.50
C PHE A 94 6.23 -9.55 -14.88
N GLY A 95 5.97 -8.60 -15.77
CA GLY A 95 5.52 -8.89 -17.14
C GLY A 95 6.53 -9.69 -17.95
N GLN A 96 7.82 -9.37 -17.86
CA GLN A 96 8.88 -10.13 -18.53
C GLN A 96 9.13 -11.50 -17.91
N LEU A 97 9.00 -11.60 -16.58
CA LEU A 97 9.17 -12.84 -15.86
C LEU A 97 8.03 -13.79 -16.20
N PHE A 98 6.79 -13.36 -16.07
CA PHE A 98 5.62 -14.14 -16.43
C PHE A 98 5.21 -13.88 -17.88
N ASP A 99 6.16 -13.90 -18.82
CA ASP A 99 5.84 -13.89 -20.25
C ASP A 99 5.53 -15.34 -20.69
N PRO A 100 4.38 -15.62 -21.33
CA PRO A 100 4.02 -16.95 -21.84
C PRO A 100 5.09 -17.57 -22.76
N THR A 101 5.93 -16.75 -23.41
CA THR A 101 7.01 -17.23 -24.27
C THR A 101 8.22 -17.76 -23.49
N ARG A 102 8.41 -17.32 -22.23
CA ARG A 102 9.49 -17.77 -21.34
C ARG A 102 9.09 -18.91 -20.42
N PHE A 103 7.80 -19.05 -20.12
CA PHE A 103 7.28 -20.10 -19.25
C PHE A 103 6.38 -21.04 -20.05
N SER A 104 6.71 -22.33 -20.11
CA SER A 104 5.88 -23.37 -20.77
C SER A 104 4.55 -23.66 -20.07
N VAL A 105 4.13 -22.80 -19.13
CA VAL A 105 2.91 -22.94 -18.34
C VAL A 105 1.97 -21.82 -18.75
N SER A 106 0.78 -22.15 -19.26
CA SER A 106 -0.24 -21.17 -19.60
C SER A 106 -0.63 -20.37 -18.36
N LEU A 107 -0.39 -19.06 -18.41
CA LEU A 107 -0.75 -18.09 -17.37
C LEU A 107 -2.26 -17.85 -17.27
N ASP A 108 -3.04 -18.35 -18.23
CA ASP A 108 -4.50 -18.27 -18.23
C ASP A 108 -5.13 -18.98 -17.02
N SER A 109 -4.38 -19.89 -16.39
CA SER A 109 -4.76 -20.59 -15.15
C SER A 109 -4.49 -19.77 -13.87
N TYR A 110 -3.79 -18.63 -13.95
CA TYR A 110 -3.33 -17.83 -12.80
C TYR A 110 -3.71 -16.35 -12.94
N ARG A 111 -5.02 -16.07 -12.90
CA ARG A 111 -5.59 -14.72 -13.14
C ARG A 111 -5.09 -13.65 -12.17
N GLU A 112 -4.58 -14.04 -11.01
CA GLU A 112 -4.12 -13.13 -9.97
C GLU A 112 -2.83 -12.39 -10.36
N ILE A 113 -1.97 -12.98 -11.20
CA ILE A 113 -0.69 -12.38 -11.60
C ILE A 113 -0.88 -11.28 -12.65
N PRO A 114 -1.65 -11.49 -13.74
CA PRO A 114 -2.00 -10.41 -14.65
C PRO A 114 -2.70 -9.24 -13.96
N GLN A 115 -3.60 -9.53 -13.00
CA GLN A 115 -4.26 -8.50 -12.19
C GLN A 115 -3.25 -7.72 -11.35
N LEU A 116 -2.32 -8.41 -10.67
CA LEU A 116 -1.24 -7.75 -9.94
C LEU A 116 -0.44 -6.82 -10.86
N ILE A 117 -0.03 -7.30 -12.04
CA ILE A 117 0.73 -6.48 -13.01
C ILE A 117 -0.08 -5.24 -13.43
N GLU A 118 -1.37 -5.39 -13.70
CA GLU A 118 -2.25 -4.27 -14.05
C GLU A 118 -2.33 -3.25 -12.91
N HIS A 119 -2.48 -3.71 -11.67
CA HIS A 119 -2.43 -2.82 -10.49
C HIS A 119 -1.09 -2.08 -10.37
N LEU A 120 0.04 -2.75 -10.58
CA LEU A 120 1.36 -2.11 -10.56
C LEU A 120 1.53 -1.07 -11.66
N LYS A 121 0.95 -1.30 -12.85
CA LYS A 121 0.89 -0.34 -13.96
C LYS A 121 0.00 0.87 -13.67
N ASN A 122 -0.78 0.84 -12.60
CA ASN A 122 -1.56 1.99 -12.14
C ASN A 122 -0.81 2.83 -11.07
N GLY A 123 0.39 2.40 -10.65
CA GLY A 123 1.34 3.21 -9.87
C GLY A 123 0.75 3.86 -8.62
N GLU A 124 0.84 5.20 -8.55
CA GLU A 124 0.37 6.04 -7.44
C GLU A 124 -1.10 5.79 -7.09
N ARG A 125 -1.96 5.73 -8.11
CA ARG A 125 -3.39 5.53 -7.93
C ARG A 125 -3.67 4.23 -7.20
N ALA A 126 -2.90 3.20 -7.50
CA ALA A 126 -3.09 1.88 -6.94
C ALA A 126 -2.72 1.79 -5.44
N VAL A 127 -1.94 2.73 -4.92
CA VAL A 127 -1.58 2.84 -3.50
C VAL A 127 -2.46 3.87 -2.78
N ILE A 128 -2.78 4.99 -3.43
CA ILE A 128 -3.72 5.98 -2.87
C ILE A 128 -5.11 5.39 -2.72
N ASP A 129 -5.59 4.59 -3.68
CA ASP A 129 -6.91 3.98 -3.62
C ASP A 129 -7.04 3.11 -2.35
N ASP A 130 -5.92 2.59 -1.83
CA ASP A 130 -5.87 1.83 -0.56
C ASP A 130 -6.05 2.74 0.67
N LEU A 131 -5.76 4.03 0.52
CA LEU A 131 -5.84 5.07 1.55
C LEU A 131 -7.00 6.04 1.35
N ASP A 132 -7.78 5.91 0.28
CA ASP A 132 -8.88 6.83 -0.03
C ASP A 132 -9.97 6.83 1.05
N GLU A 133 -10.24 5.67 1.64
CA GLU A 133 -11.13 5.55 2.80
C GLU A 133 -10.62 6.37 4.00
N LEU A 134 -9.31 6.30 4.27
CA LEU A 134 -8.66 7.06 5.34
C LEU A 134 -8.73 8.56 5.06
N ILE A 135 -8.38 8.97 3.85
CA ILE A 135 -8.38 10.38 3.43
C ILE A 135 -9.79 10.96 3.54
N GLY A 136 -10.82 10.25 3.06
CA GLY A 136 -12.21 10.68 3.16
C GLY A 136 -12.66 10.86 4.61
N GLN A 137 -12.37 9.89 5.47
CA GLN A 137 -12.71 9.99 6.90
C GLN A 137 -12.01 11.17 7.58
N PHE A 138 -10.77 11.47 7.22
CA PHE A 138 -10.04 12.62 7.75
C PHE A 138 -10.61 13.95 7.30
N GLN A 139 -11.02 14.07 6.04
CA GLN A 139 -11.69 15.28 5.55
C GLN A 139 -13.04 15.50 6.23
N ASP A 140 -13.80 14.43 6.46
CA ASP A 140 -15.07 14.47 7.20
C ASP A 140 -14.84 14.90 8.67
N LEU A 141 -13.82 14.35 9.33
CA LEU A 141 -13.47 14.69 10.70
C LEU A 141 -12.95 16.12 10.83
N ALA A 142 -12.16 16.59 9.86
CA ALA A 142 -11.71 17.98 9.79
C ALA A 142 -12.91 18.94 9.69
N ALA A 143 -13.87 18.64 8.81
CA ALA A 143 -15.09 19.43 8.67
C ALA A 143 -15.92 19.45 9.96
N ARG A 144 -16.00 18.32 10.67
CA ARG A 144 -16.66 18.24 11.98
C ARG A 144 -15.92 19.05 13.03
N LEU A 145 -14.58 19.00 13.04
CA LEU A 145 -13.77 19.81 13.95
C LEU A 145 -14.04 21.29 13.69
N ASP A 146 -13.99 21.76 12.45
CA ASP A 146 -14.25 23.15 12.09
C ASP A 146 -15.65 23.62 12.51
N ALA A 147 -16.67 22.79 12.24
CA ALA A 147 -18.07 23.09 12.57
C ALA A 147 -18.43 22.93 14.05
N ALA A 148 -17.60 22.27 14.86
CA ALA A 148 -17.91 22.00 16.26
C ALA A 148 -17.96 23.29 17.11
N PRO A 149 -18.97 23.45 17.99
CA PRO A 149 -18.98 24.52 18.99
C PRO A 149 -17.77 24.45 19.92
N ALA A 150 -17.37 25.58 20.50
CA ALA A 150 -16.19 25.65 21.39
C ALA A 150 -16.18 24.60 22.52
N GLY A 151 -17.35 24.27 23.09
CA GLY A 151 -17.48 23.24 24.13
C GLY A 151 -17.42 21.79 23.66
N GLN A 152 -17.26 21.54 22.35
CA GLN A 152 -17.21 20.20 21.73
C GLN A 152 -15.93 19.99 20.89
N LYS A 153 -15.05 21.00 20.81
CA LYS A 153 -13.78 20.93 20.07
C LYS A 153 -12.86 19.84 20.63
N ASP A 154 -12.79 19.72 21.96
CA ASP A 154 -11.98 18.70 22.63
C ASP A 154 -12.44 17.27 22.27
N ASP A 155 -13.75 17.03 22.23
CA ASP A 155 -14.32 15.73 21.83
C ASP A 155 -14.06 15.43 20.35
N ALA A 156 -14.20 16.44 19.47
CA ALA A 156 -13.91 16.30 18.05
C ALA A 156 -12.41 15.99 17.81
N ARG A 157 -11.53 16.66 18.55
CA ARG A 157 -10.09 16.41 18.53
C ARG A 157 -9.75 15.01 19.04
N ALA A 158 -10.36 14.58 20.14
CA ALA A 158 -10.18 13.22 20.66
C ALA A 158 -10.63 12.15 19.64
N ALA A 159 -11.74 12.39 18.93
CA ALA A 159 -12.21 11.50 17.87
C ALA A 159 -11.22 11.41 16.71
N ILE A 160 -10.62 12.52 16.28
CA ILE A 160 -9.56 12.55 15.25
C ILE A 160 -8.36 11.70 15.67
N LEU A 161 -7.88 11.88 16.90
CA LEU A 161 -6.73 11.14 17.41
C LEU A 161 -7.02 9.65 17.51
N ALA A 162 -8.21 9.27 17.99
CA ALA A 162 -8.65 7.89 18.05
C ALA A 162 -8.76 7.25 16.66
N SER A 163 -9.29 7.98 15.67
CA SER A 163 -9.32 7.53 14.28
C SER A 163 -7.92 7.36 13.71
N ALA A 164 -7.00 8.31 13.96
CA ALA A 164 -5.62 8.18 13.52
C ALA A 164 -4.96 6.92 14.10
N ASP A 165 -5.10 6.65 15.41
CA ASP A 165 -4.56 5.45 16.04
C ASP A 165 -5.18 4.16 15.48
N TYR A 166 -6.51 4.13 15.26
CA TYR A 166 -7.19 3.00 14.61
C TYR A 166 -6.60 2.69 13.22
N PHE A 167 -6.39 3.72 12.41
CA PHE A 167 -5.83 3.54 11.08
C PHE A 167 -4.37 3.08 11.13
N ARG A 168 -3.57 3.59 12.06
CA ARG A 168 -2.20 3.12 12.26
C ARG A 168 -2.17 1.63 12.59
N ASP A 169 -3.05 1.15 13.44
CA ASP A 169 -3.18 -0.28 13.74
C ASP A 169 -3.53 -1.11 12.49
N LYS A 170 -4.43 -0.60 11.64
CA LYS A 170 -4.78 -1.22 10.34
C LYS A 170 -3.56 -1.29 9.42
N LEU A 171 -2.76 -0.22 9.31
CA LEU A 171 -1.53 -0.20 8.52
C LEU A 171 -0.50 -1.19 9.07
N VAL A 172 -0.31 -1.25 10.38
CA VAL A 172 0.58 -2.22 11.04
C VAL A 172 0.13 -3.66 10.74
N HIS A 173 -1.16 -3.94 10.75
CA HIS A 173 -1.69 -5.25 10.38
C HIS A 173 -1.38 -5.61 8.92
N GLN A 174 -1.62 -4.68 7.99
CA GLN A 174 -1.31 -4.88 6.56
C GLN A 174 0.18 -5.12 6.33
N ARG A 175 1.06 -4.36 6.98
CA ARG A 175 2.51 -4.58 6.93
C ARG A 175 2.93 -5.96 7.43
N LYS A 176 2.29 -6.46 8.50
CA LYS A 176 2.53 -7.82 9.01
C LYS A 176 2.11 -8.89 8.00
N GLN A 177 0.94 -8.73 7.38
CA GLN A 177 0.46 -9.64 6.33
C GLN A 177 1.40 -9.64 5.13
N LEU A 178 1.84 -8.47 4.69
CA LEU A 178 2.79 -8.29 3.58
C LEU A 178 4.12 -9.01 3.85
N LYS A 179 4.70 -8.81 5.04
CA LYS A 179 5.94 -9.49 5.47
C LYS A 179 5.77 -11.00 5.54
N SER A 180 4.63 -11.49 6.03
CA SER A 180 4.31 -12.92 6.09
C SER A 180 4.20 -13.52 4.69
N SER A 181 3.48 -12.88 3.77
CA SER A 181 3.36 -13.33 2.38
C SER A 181 4.70 -13.28 1.64
N ARG A 182 5.49 -12.21 1.82
CA ARG A 182 6.85 -12.12 1.29
C ARG A 182 7.69 -13.31 1.74
N ARG A 183 7.72 -13.57 3.04
CA ARG A 183 8.48 -14.68 3.62
C ARG A 183 8.01 -16.03 3.07
N ARG A 184 6.70 -16.25 2.97
CA ARG A 184 6.16 -17.47 2.38
C ARG A 184 6.67 -17.69 0.96
N ILE A 185 6.68 -16.66 0.11
CA ILE A 185 7.15 -16.80 -1.28
C ILE A 185 8.66 -17.04 -1.32
N VAL A 186 9.43 -16.25 -0.59
CA VAL A 186 10.90 -16.29 -0.60
C VAL A 186 11.47 -17.56 0.02
N ASP A 187 10.87 -18.08 1.10
CA ASP A 187 11.36 -19.27 1.80
C ASP A 187 10.93 -20.57 1.10
N THR A 188 9.84 -20.54 0.30
CA THR A 188 9.29 -21.75 -0.36
C THR A 188 9.88 -22.01 -1.75
N LEU A 189 10.14 -20.94 -2.52
CA LEU A 189 10.82 -21.07 -3.81
C LEU A 189 12.29 -21.38 -3.62
#